data_AF-A0AAN6JXE1-F1
#
_entry.id   AF-A0AAN6JXE1-F1
#
_cell.length_a   1.000
_cell.length_b   1.000
_cell.length_c   1.000
_cell.angle_alpha   90.00
_cell.angle_beta   90.00
_cell.angle_gamma   90.00
#
_symmetry.space_group_name_H-M   'P 1'
#
loop_
_entity.id
_entity.type
_entity.pdbx_description
1 polymer ?
#
loop_
_entity_poly.entity_id
_entity_poly.type
_entity_poly.pdbx_seq_one_letter_code
_entity_poly.pdbx_strand_id
1 'polypeptide(L)'
;MLKDNNIWACGGSIPITVWAAKAAAGFAMKVEVECQSEADADAAIEAGADVVMLDIFSSARVREASKNIKDRWDREKYLIEVRTG
;
A
#
# COMPACT_ATOMS: atom_id res chain seq x y z
N MET A 1 3.18 -8.18 -5.15
CA MET A 1 3.48 -6.74 -5.27
C MET A 1 2.70 -6.17 -6.44
N LEU A 2 1.89 -5.16 -6.16
CA LEU A 2 1.09 -4.39 -7.09
C LEU A 2 1.79 -3.05 -7.32
N LYS A 3 2.08 -2.75 -8.58
CA LYS A 3 2.68 -1.49 -9.04
C LYS A 3 1.66 -0.69 -9.85
N ASP A 4 2.03 0.51 -10.29
CA ASP A 4 1.19 1.40 -11.10
C ASP A 4 0.52 0.67 -12.27
N ASN A 5 1.25 -0.17 -13.01
CA ASN A 5 0.69 -0.92 -14.13
C ASN A 5 -0.49 -1.84 -13.74
N ASN A 6 -0.45 -2.43 -12.54
CA ASN A 6 -1.55 -3.24 -12.02
C ASN A 6 -2.77 -2.35 -11.71
N ILE A 7 -2.53 -1.20 -11.09
CA ILE A 7 -3.58 -0.24 -10.74
C ILE A 7 -4.29 0.27 -12.00
N TRP A 8 -3.51 0.61 -13.04
CA TRP A 8 -4.04 1.03 -14.34
C TRP A 8 -4.85 -0.06 -15.03
N ALA A 9 -4.38 -1.32 -15.00
CA ALA A 9 -5.12 -2.45 -15.54
C ALA A 9 -6.47 -2.69 -14.83
N CYS A 10 -6.59 -2.26 -13.58
CA CYS A 10 -7.83 -2.30 -12.79
C CYS A 10 -8.59 -0.96 -12.81
N GLY A 11 -8.42 -0.14 -13.85
CA GLY A 11 -9.17 1.10 -14.04
C GLY A 11 -8.69 2.28 -13.19
N GLY A 12 -7.46 2.23 -12.71
CA GLY A 12 -6.85 3.30 -11.89
C GLY A 12 -7.25 3.26 -10.41
N SER A 13 -7.87 2.16 -9.94
CA SER A 13 -8.43 2.07 -8.58
C SER A 13 -7.61 1.13 -7.70
N ILE A 14 -6.95 1.67 -6.67
CA ILE A 14 -6.23 0.89 -5.67
C ILE A 14 -7.16 -0.12 -4.97
N PRO A 15 -8.34 0.26 -4.45
CA PRO A 15 -9.22 -0.69 -3.77
C PRO A 15 -9.62 -1.90 -4.63
N ILE A 16 -9.98 -1.66 -5.89
CA ILE A 16 -10.36 -2.73 -6.83
C ILE A 16 -9.15 -3.64 -7.10
N THR A 17 -7.97 -3.06 -7.29
CA THR A 17 -6.73 -3.80 -7.56
C THR A 17 -6.37 -4.70 -6.38
N VAL A 18 -6.42 -4.17 -5.15
CA VAL A 18 -6.13 -4.92 -3.93
C VAL A 18 -7.13 -6.05 -3.74
N TRP A 19 -8.42 -5.77 -3.91
CA TRP A 19 -9.46 -6.79 -3.79
C TRP A 19 -9.28 -7.94 -4.79
N ALA A 20 -9.04 -7.60 -6.07
CA ALA A 20 -8.77 -8.58 -7.12
C ALA A 20 -7.51 -9.41 -6.82
N ALA A 21 -6.45 -8.76 -6.32
CA ALA A 21 -5.23 -9.44 -5.95
C ALA A 21 -5.42 -10.38 -4.75
N LYS A 22 -6.12 -9.95 -3.69
CA LYS A 22 -6.42 -10.81 -2.52
C LYS A 22 -7.27 -12.01 -2.94
N ALA A 23 -8.25 -11.82 -3.81
CA ALA A 23 -9.08 -12.90 -4.34
C ALA A 23 -8.27 -13.93 -5.15
N ALA A 24 -7.31 -13.46 -5.96
CA ALA A 24 -6.46 -14.34 -6.76
C ALA A 24 -5.35 -15.04 -5.93
N ALA A 25 -4.77 -14.34 -4.95
CA ALA A 25 -3.63 -14.81 -4.19
C ALA A 25 -4.05 -15.75 -3.03
N GLY A 26 -5.28 -15.62 -2.54
CA GLY A 26 -5.79 -16.36 -1.39
C GLY A 26 -5.06 -16.00 -0.09
N PHE A 27 -5.24 -16.82 0.95
CA PHE A 27 -4.69 -16.54 2.29
C PHE A 27 -3.17 -16.77 2.40
N ALA A 28 -2.58 -17.49 1.46
CA ALA A 28 -1.19 -17.95 1.55
C ALA A 28 -0.16 -16.89 1.13
N MET A 29 -0.60 -15.83 0.45
CA MET A 29 0.28 -14.80 -0.11
C MET A 29 -0.09 -13.42 0.43
N LYS A 30 0.94 -12.63 0.75
CA LYS A 30 0.76 -11.22 1.10
C LYS A 30 0.57 -10.38 -0.15
N VAL A 31 -0.38 -9.47 -0.11
CA VAL A 31 -0.58 -8.43 -1.13
C VAL A 31 0.12 -7.16 -0.65
N GLU A 32 1.03 -6.70 -1.48
CA GLU A 32 1.81 -5.49 -1.26
C GLU A 32 1.47 -4.48 -2.34
N VAL A 33 1.35 -3.20 -1.98
CA VAL A 33 1.01 -2.10 -2.90
C VAL A 33 2.06 -1.00 -2.85
N GLU A 34 2.58 -0.62 -4.02
CA GLU A 34 3.42 0.57 -4.19
C GLU A 34 2.55 1.82 -4.12
N CYS A 35 2.83 2.71 -3.16
CA CYS A 35 2.05 3.89 -2.85
C CYS A 35 2.92 5.14 -3.06
N GLN A 36 2.43 6.09 -3.85
CA GLN A 36 3.12 7.34 -4.16
C GLN A 36 2.70 8.49 -3.23
N SER A 37 1.67 8.26 -2.42
CA SER A 37 1.13 9.23 -1.46
C SER A 37 0.58 8.53 -0.20
N GLU A 38 0.36 9.31 0.87
CA GLU A 38 -0.34 8.81 2.06
C GLU A 38 -1.77 8.35 1.75
N ALA A 39 -2.45 9.01 0.80
CA ALA A 39 -3.81 8.66 0.41
C ALA A 39 -3.86 7.30 -0.30
N ASP A 40 -2.84 6.98 -1.12
CA ASP A 40 -2.72 5.66 -1.75
C ASP A 40 -2.52 4.56 -0.69
N ALA A 41 -1.67 4.84 0.31
CA ALA A 41 -1.44 3.93 1.42
C ALA A 41 -2.71 3.73 2.26
N ASP A 42 -3.43 4.80 2.56
CA ASP A 42 -4.71 4.73 3.28
C ASP A 42 -5.73 3.88 2.49
N ALA A 43 -5.87 4.10 1.18
CA ALA A 43 -6.75 3.31 0.32
C ALA A 43 -6.35 1.83 0.23
N ALA A 44 -5.04 1.54 0.19
CA ALA A 44 -4.52 0.18 0.15
C ALA A 44 -4.77 -0.55 1.48
N ILE A 45 -4.55 0.11 2.62
CA ILE A 45 -4.80 -0.45 3.95
C ILE A 45 -6.29 -0.73 4.13
N GLU A 46 -7.15 0.23 3.77
CA GLU A 46 -8.61 0.07 3.85
C GLU A 46 -9.11 -1.11 3.00
N ALA A 47 -8.49 -1.32 1.83
CA ALA A 47 -8.80 -2.43 0.94
C ALA A 47 -8.22 -3.79 1.39
N GLY A 48 -7.42 -3.82 2.46
CA GLY A 48 -6.87 -5.06 3.04
C GLY A 48 -5.53 -5.50 2.47
N ALA A 49 -4.72 -4.56 1.98
CA ALA A 49 -3.32 -4.83 1.65
C ALA A 49 -2.54 -5.22 2.93
N ASP A 50 -1.68 -6.24 2.79
CA ASP A 50 -0.85 -6.73 3.90
C ASP A 50 0.41 -5.88 4.09
N VAL A 51 0.88 -5.22 3.02
CA VAL A 51 2.05 -4.35 3.01
C VAL A 51 1.77 -3.11 2.15
N VAL A 52 2.11 -1.94 2.65
CA VAL A 52 2.17 -0.70 1.86
C VAL A 52 3.62 -0.25 1.72
N MET A 53 4.08 -0.12 0.48
CA MET A 53 5.41 0.36 0.15
C MET A 53 5.34 1.85 -0.16
N LEU A 54 6.04 2.67 0.60
CA LEU A 54 6.19 4.09 0.33
C LEU A 54 7.32 4.29 -0.68
N ASP A 55 6.95 4.48 -1.94
CA ASP A 55 7.87 4.81 -3.04
C ASP A 55 7.75 6.33 -3.33
N ILE A 56 8.84 7.02 -3.68
CA ILE A 56 8.89 8.48 -3.96
C ILE A 56 8.91 9.43 -2.74
N PHE A 57 8.97 8.93 -1.51
CA PHE A 57 9.17 9.83 -0.37
C PHE A 57 10.64 10.19 -0.22
N SER A 58 10.94 11.50 -0.12
CA SER A 58 12.27 11.93 0.35
C SER A 58 12.51 11.36 1.75
N SER A 59 13.77 11.14 2.14
CA SER A 59 14.13 10.57 3.44
C SER A 59 13.54 11.36 4.63
N ALA A 60 13.35 12.67 4.48
CA ALA A 60 12.64 13.49 5.46
C ALA A 60 11.12 13.21 5.48
N ARG A 61 10.48 13.11 4.31
CA ARG A 61 9.03 12.90 4.19
C ARG A 61 8.60 11.49 4.57
N VAL A 62 9.41 10.46 4.31
CA VAL A 62 8.99 9.07 4.55
C VAL A 62 8.82 8.76 6.03
N ARG A 63 9.61 9.43 6.89
CA ARG A 63 9.48 9.31 8.35
C ARG A 63 8.18 9.91 8.85
N GLU A 64 7.82 11.08 8.33
CA GLU A 64 6.56 11.76 8.65
C GLU A 64 5.36 10.96 8.16
N ALA A 65 5.36 10.56 6.88
CA ALA A 65 4.30 9.74 6.30
C ALA A 65 4.12 8.40 7.02
N SER A 66 5.22 7.68 7.29
CA SER A 66 5.15 6.42 8.05
C SER A 66 4.56 6.63 9.45
N LYS A 67 4.92 7.73 10.13
CA LYS A 67 4.35 8.07 11.44
C LYS A 67 2.86 8.37 11.32
N ASN A 68 2.47 9.23 10.38
CA ASN A 68 1.07 9.64 10.18
C ASN A 68 0.17 8.43 9.89
N ILE A 69 0.59 7.54 8.99
CA ILE A 69 -0.15 6.31 8.66
C ILE A 69 -0.27 5.41 9.91
N LYS A 70 0.83 5.24 10.66
CA LYS A 70 0.87 4.46 11.91
C LYS A 70 0.05 5.04 13.06
N ASP A 71 -0.24 6.33 13.04
CA ASP A 71 -1.07 7.01 14.03
C ASP A 71 -2.55 6.96 13.63
N ARG A 72 -2.86 6.83 12.33
CA ARG A 72 -4.23 6.68 11.79
C ARG A 72 -4.76 5.24 11.86
N TRP A 73 -3.91 4.26 11.60
CA TRP A 73 -4.32 2.86 11.42
C TRP A 73 -3.78 1.93 12.50
N ASP A 74 -4.52 0.84 12.73
CA ASP A 74 -4.12 -0.22 13.64
C ASP A 74 -2.93 -1.00 13.09
N ARG A 75 -1.81 -0.96 13.83
CA ARG A 75 -0.50 -1.45 13.43
C ARG A 75 -0.41 -2.97 13.30
N GLU A 76 -1.39 -3.71 13.82
CA GLU A 76 -1.41 -5.18 13.69
C GLU A 76 -1.91 -5.65 12.32
N LYS A 77 -2.48 -4.76 11.50
CA LYS A 77 -3.17 -5.13 10.26
C LYS A 77 -2.32 -5.05 9.00
N TYR A 78 -1.19 -4.35 9.03
CA TYR A 78 -0.38 -4.09 7.84
C TYR A 78 1.09 -3.84 8.20
N LEU A 79 1.98 -3.97 7.21
CA LEU A 79 3.37 -3.57 7.30
C LEU A 79 3.64 -2.33 6.44
N ILE A 80 4.59 -1.50 6.85
CA ILE A 80 5.09 -0.39 6.03
C ILE A 80 6.49 -0.76 5.55
N GLU A 81 6.66 -0.85 4.23
CA GLU A 81 7.95 -0.90 3.57
C GLU A 81 8.33 0.50 3.07
N VAL A 82 9.63 0.80 3.07
CA VAL A 82 10.16 2.10 2.66
C VAL A 82 11.21 1.87 1.60
N ARG A 83 11.03 2.52 0.44
CA ARG A 83 12.03 2.55 -0.61
C ARG A 83 12.56 3.97 -0.75
N THR A 84 13.83 4.16 -0.43
CA THR A 84 14.56 5.40 -0.69
C THR A 84 15.68 5.12 -1.68
N GLY A 85 15.84 5.99 -2.68
CA GLY A 85 16.97 5.97 -3.61
C GLY A 85 18.26 6.52 -3.00
#